data_AF-A0A527JHM7-F1
#
_entry.id   AF-A0A527JHM7-F1
#
_cell.length_a   1.000
_cell.length_b   1.000
_cell.length_c   1.000
_cell.angle_alpha   90.00
_cell.angle_beta   90.00
_cell.angle_gamma   90.00
#
_symmetry.space_group_name_H-M   'P 1'
#
loop_
_entity.id
_entity.type
_entity.pdbx_description
1 polymer ?
#
loop_
_entity_poly.entity_id
_entity_poly.type
_entity_poly.pdbx_seq_one_letter_code
_entity_poly.pdbx_strand_id
1 'polypeptide(L)'
;MRKFFKALRFPLLLTTIAVVAYAAGHLRNPKAKEYDLAESIPPPGLSLSGVSTCVEPNERERTLVKIAVDALAFSGDEAGLLAIGAQKFLSHGLYRRADRESKRVCDTLPEYERAAQFINDSGHLQRGRLVEYGLELIARLPSPSENLAKVVAASAFNDSVQQSEIFPDRDIRPLARATLAGLGKRAQPYADQAFELISIEDSMGTGAAQIAVAGEHPMALETVERVMADRLATLPRDRVVPRDIRNRLYEMAYALAFGGTQAKQHVAPLRDLMSRKVQSWAPPFGMIELPPRRMCRVLAKITDVPVTDLEFDYCADVDATYEQ
;
A
#
# COMPACT_ATOMS: atom_id res chain seq x y z
N MET A 1 -1.49 78.19 29.83
CA MET A 1 -0.03 78.30 30.08
C MET A 1 0.51 76.89 30.25
N ARG A 2 1.05 76.23 29.21
CA ARG A 2 2.43 76.31 28.68
C ARG A 2 3.51 75.92 29.71
N LYS A 3 4.10 74.72 29.53
CA LYS A 3 5.55 74.38 29.44
C LYS A 3 5.64 72.91 28.97
N PHE A 4 5.86 72.62 27.68
CA PHE A 4 7.15 72.40 26.97
C PHE A 4 7.98 71.23 27.55
N PHE A 5 8.00 70.02 26.97
CA PHE A 5 8.72 69.49 25.78
C PHE A 5 10.26 69.31 25.90
N LYS A 6 10.72 68.14 25.40
CA LYS A 6 12.08 67.65 25.02
C LYS A 6 12.83 66.81 26.07
N ALA A 7 13.48 65.68 25.73
CA ALA A 7 13.64 64.98 24.45
C ALA A 7 14.20 63.54 24.64
N LEU A 8 13.78 62.67 23.70
CA LEU A 8 14.44 61.53 23.05
C LEU A 8 15.67 60.85 23.68
N ARG A 9 15.64 59.50 23.67
CA ARG A 9 16.52 58.67 22.81
C ARG A 9 15.97 57.23 22.66
N PHE A 10 15.62 56.88 21.42
CA PHE A 10 15.57 55.51 20.86
C PHE A 10 16.98 55.17 20.34
N PRO A 11 17.42 53.88 20.29
CA PRO A 11 17.01 52.94 19.22
C PRO A 11 16.74 51.50 19.76
N LEU A 12 15.76 50.72 19.29
CA LEU A 12 15.66 49.99 18.02
C LEU A 12 16.92 49.17 17.68
N LEU A 13 17.01 47.93 18.17
CA LEU A 13 17.86 46.90 17.56
C LEU A 13 17.44 45.47 17.98
N LEU A 14 17.00 44.72 16.97
CA LEU A 14 17.05 43.27 16.75
C LEU A 14 16.39 42.31 17.78
N THR A 15 15.22 41.73 17.48
CA THR A 15 15.09 40.45 16.75
C THR A 15 16.25 39.47 16.96
N THR A 16 16.16 38.66 18.02
CA THR A 16 16.75 37.31 17.98
C THR A 16 15.73 36.29 18.47
N ILE A 17 15.24 35.57 17.47
CA ILE A 17 14.45 34.36 17.49
C ILE A 17 15.03 33.36 18.51
N ALA A 18 14.31 33.12 19.61
CA ALA A 18 14.46 31.91 20.42
C ALA A 18 13.48 30.86 19.91
N VAL A 19 13.59 30.51 18.62
CA VAL A 19 13.10 29.26 18.03
C VAL A 19 14.33 28.38 17.85
N VAL A 20 14.92 27.94 18.96
CA VAL A 20 16.02 26.98 18.96
C VAL A 20 15.77 25.99 20.10
N ALA A 21 14.81 25.09 19.88
CA ALA A 21 14.69 23.80 20.57
C ALA A 21 13.65 22.85 19.92
N TYR A 22 13.30 23.01 18.63
CA TYR A 22 12.49 22.03 17.89
C TYR A 22 13.00 21.82 16.45
N ALA A 23 14.30 22.02 16.26
CA ALA A 23 14.98 21.84 14.99
C ALA A 23 16.43 21.37 15.22
N ALA A 24 16.60 20.25 15.93
CA ALA A 24 17.84 19.50 15.95
C ALA A 24 17.56 18.10 16.51
N GLY A 25 17.57 17.09 15.64
CA GLY A 25 17.55 15.70 16.10
C GLY A 25 16.59 14.74 15.41
N HIS A 26 16.02 15.05 14.24
CA HIS A 26 15.72 13.95 13.31
C HIS A 26 17.04 13.48 12.73
N LEU A 27 17.73 12.64 13.51
CA LEU A 27 18.75 11.74 13.04
C LEU A 27 18.12 10.96 11.89
N ARG A 28 18.34 11.43 10.66
CA ARG A 28 18.10 10.67 9.43
C ARG A 28 18.82 9.36 9.66
N ASN A 29 18.07 8.28 9.87
CA ASN A 29 18.65 6.96 9.92
C ASN A 29 18.86 6.55 8.45
N PRO A 30 20.08 6.58 7.90
CA PRO A 30 20.33 6.20 6.51
C PRO A 30 20.10 4.68 6.27
N LYS A 31 19.64 3.95 7.29
CA LYS A 31 19.39 2.50 7.28
C LYS A 31 17.97 2.16 7.72
N ALA A 32 16.98 2.94 7.30
CA ALA A 32 15.60 2.46 7.39
C ALA A 32 15.49 1.18 6.55
N LYS A 33 14.95 0.12 7.14
CA LYS A 33 14.57 -1.09 6.43
C LYS A 33 13.43 -0.76 5.48
N GLU A 34 13.36 -1.43 4.36
CA GLU A 34 12.22 -1.26 3.48
C GLU A 34 10.96 -1.84 4.10
N TYR A 35 9.83 -1.22 3.84
CA TYR A 35 8.54 -1.82 4.14
C TYR A 35 8.37 -3.10 3.29
N ASP A 36 8.17 -4.23 3.94
CA ASP A 36 7.99 -5.52 3.27
C ASP A 36 6.59 -5.57 2.65
N LEU A 37 6.56 -5.39 1.33
CA LEU A 37 5.32 -5.39 0.58
C LEU A 37 4.65 -6.75 0.61
N ALA A 38 5.40 -7.86 0.54
CA ALA A 38 4.83 -9.21 0.55
C ALA A 38 4.05 -9.54 1.85
N GLU A 39 4.39 -8.92 2.97
CA GLU A 39 3.61 -9.02 4.23
C GLU A 39 2.34 -8.18 4.20
N SER A 40 2.29 -7.20 3.31
CA SER A 40 1.26 -6.17 3.25
C SER A 40 0.46 -6.23 1.96
N ILE A 41 0.71 -7.18 1.08
CA ILE A 41 0.08 -7.28 -0.23
C ILE A 41 -1.12 -8.26 -0.19
N PRO A 42 -2.26 -7.89 -0.80
CA PRO A 42 -2.47 -6.55 -1.32
C PRO A 42 -2.62 -5.56 -0.15
N PRO A 43 -2.15 -4.30 -0.29
CA PRO A 43 -2.30 -3.28 0.74
C PRO A 43 -3.75 -3.25 1.25
N PRO A 44 -3.99 -3.00 2.54
CA PRO A 44 -5.35 -2.82 3.03
C PRO A 44 -6.10 -1.81 2.16
N GLY A 45 -7.12 -2.30 1.44
CA GLY A 45 -7.89 -1.49 0.49
C GLY A 45 -7.67 -1.76 -0.99
N LEU A 46 -6.52 -2.31 -1.33
CA LEU A 46 -6.25 -2.85 -2.66
C LEU A 46 -6.93 -4.21 -2.82
N SER A 47 -8.26 -4.21 -2.94
CA SER A 47 -8.92 -5.42 -3.43
C SER A 47 -8.48 -5.58 -4.88
N LEU A 48 -7.62 -6.56 -5.19
CA LEU A 48 -7.62 -7.15 -6.51
C LEU A 48 -9.09 -7.50 -6.78
N SER A 49 -9.76 -6.75 -7.64
CA SER A 49 -11.23 -6.70 -7.67
C SER A 49 -11.79 -8.13 -7.73
N GLY A 50 -12.54 -8.54 -6.69
CA GLY A 50 -13.09 -9.90 -6.56
C GLY A 50 -12.38 -10.85 -5.59
N VAL A 51 -11.36 -10.42 -4.84
CA VAL A 51 -10.52 -11.34 -4.01
C VAL A 51 -10.84 -11.30 -2.50
N SER A 52 -11.58 -10.29 -2.01
CA SER A 52 -11.96 -10.22 -0.59
C SER A 52 -13.37 -10.78 -0.35
N THR A 53 -13.45 -11.96 0.25
CA THR A 53 -14.67 -12.43 0.93
C THR A 53 -14.92 -11.53 2.14
N CYS A 54 -15.72 -10.49 1.97
CA CYS A 54 -16.15 -9.62 3.05
C CYS A 54 -17.59 -9.96 3.46
N VAL A 55 -17.95 -9.61 4.68
CA VAL A 55 -19.33 -9.75 5.18
C VAL A 55 -20.04 -8.40 5.08
N GLU A 56 -21.32 -8.42 4.70
CA GLU A 56 -22.13 -7.21 4.63
C GLU A 56 -22.21 -6.51 6.01
N PRO A 57 -22.10 -5.17 6.05
CA PRO A 57 -22.16 -4.42 7.28
C PRO A 57 -23.57 -4.42 7.88
N ASN A 58 -23.64 -4.58 9.20
CA ASN A 58 -24.87 -4.40 9.97
C ASN A 58 -25.14 -2.91 10.25
N GLU A 59 -26.32 -2.58 10.80
CA GLU A 59 -26.74 -1.19 11.05
C GLU A 59 -25.75 -0.40 11.92
N ARG A 60 -25.17 -1.04 12.95
CA ARG A 60 -24.18 -0.40 13.81
C ARG A 60 -22.89 -0.07 13.05
N GLU A 61 -22.39 -1.00 12.26
CA GLU A 61 -21.18 -0.81 11.46
C GLU A 61 -21.37 0.26 10.38
N ARG A 62 -22.54 0.28 9.69
CA ARG A 62 -22.90 1.36 8.76
C ARG A 62 -22.92 2.71 9.46
N THR A 63 -23.48 2.77 10.67
CA THR A 63 -23.50 3.99 11.48
C THR A 63 -22.11 4.48 11.84
N LEU A 64 -21.19 3.58 12.24
CA LEU A 64 -19.81 3.94 12.53
C LEU A 64 -19.07 4.49 11.31
N VAL A 65 -19.23 3.85 10.14
CA VAL A 65 -18.66 4.35 8.89
C VAL A 65 -19.23 5.73 8.56
N LYS A 66 -20.55 5.91 8.66
CA LYS A 66 -21.19 7.21 8.44
C LYS A 66 -20.66 8.30 9.37
N ILE A 67 -20.51 8.02 10.67
CA ILE A 67 -19.94 8.97 11.64
C ILE A 67 -18.51 9.36 11.25
N ALA A 68 -17.68 8.40 10.85
CA ALA A 68 -16.32 8.68 10.41
C ALA A 68 -16.31 9.54 9.13
N VAL A 69 -17.19 9.27 8.17
CA VAL A 69 -17.31 10.09 6.95
C VAL A 69 -17.82 11.50 7.26
N ASP A 70 -18.82 11.64 8.13
CA ASP A 70 -19.36 12.95 8.53
C ASP A 70 -18.30 13.77 9.30
N ALA A 71 -17.41 13.11 10.07
CA ALA A 71 -16.28 13.76 10.73
C ALA A 71 -15.24 14.35 9.74
N LEU A 72 -15.14 13.82 8.51
CA LEU A 72 -14.30 14.43 7.45
C LEU A 72 -14.88 15.77 6.93
N ALA A 73 -16.18 16.01 7.10
CA ALA A 73 -16.84 17.23 6.68
C ALA A 73 -16.86 18.33 7.76
N PHE A 74 -16.40 18.02 8.97
CA PHE A 74 -16.43 18.96 10.09
C PHE A 74 -15.42 20.10 9.90
N SER A 75 -15.86 21.34 10.16
CA SER A 75 -15.10 22.57 9.89
C SER A 75 -14.80 23.43 11.13
N GLY A 76 -15.06 22.93 12.34
CA GLY A 76 -14.75 23.65 13.58
C GLY A 76 -13.29 23.53 14.03
N ASP A 77 -12.96 24.07 15.20
CA ASP A 77 -11.59 24.13 15.74
C ASP A 77 -10.91 22.75 15.87
N GLU A 78 -11.71 21.69 16.07
CA GLU A 78 -11.24 20.30 16.19
C GLU A 78 -11.15 19.55 14.84
N ALA A 79 -11.43 20.21 13.72
CA ALA A 79 -11.50 19.57 12.40
C ALA A 79 -10.26 18.75 12.03
N GLY A 80 -9.06 19.24 12.36
CA GLY A 80 -7.83 18.50 12.07
C GLY A 80 -7.76 17.16 12.82
N LEU A 81 -8.07 17.14 14.12
CA LEU A 81 -8.00 15.94 14.95
C LEU A 81 -9.08 14.93 14.57
N LEU A 82 -10.30 15.40 14.36
CA LEU A 82 -11.42 14.56 13.93
C LEU A 82 -11.17 13.95 12.54
N ALA A 83 -10.63 14.75 11.60
CA ALA A 83 -10.29 14.25 10.28
C ALA A 83 -9.20 13.17 10.34
N ILE A 84 -8.16 13.33 11.17
CA ILE A 84 -7.11 12.30 11.35
C ILE A 84 -7.72 11.01 11.93
N GLY A 85 -8.56 11.12 12.97
CA GLY A 85 -9.24 9.96 13.56
C GLY A 85 -10.14 9.23 12.57
N ALA A 86 -10.92 9.98 11.78
CA ALA A 86 -11.75 9.46 10.71
C ALA A 86 -10.93 8.78 9.61
N GLN A 87 -9.83 9.39 9.16
CA GLN A 87 -8.95 8.81 8.15
C GLN A 87 -8.35 7.48 8.62
N LYS A 88 -7.85 7.42 9.86
CA LYS A 88 -7.35 6.18 10.46
C LYS A 88 -8.42 5.10 10.53
N PHE A 89 -9.62 5.45 10.98
CA PHE A 89 -10.74 4.50 11.04
C PHE A 89 -11.10 3.96 9.64
N LEU A 90 -11.24 4.84 8.66
CA LEU A 90 -11.62 4.48 7.30
C LEU A 90 -10.50 3.72 6.56
N SER A 91 -9.22 3.95 6.87
CA SER A 91 -8.10 3.23 6.27
C SER A 91 -8.09 1.75 6.65
N HIS A 92 -8.25 1.46 7.95
CA HIS A 92 -8.22 0.09 8.48
C HIS A 92 -9.52 -0.65 8.13
N GLY A 93 -10.65 0.05 8.14
CA GLY A 93 -11.96 -0.55 7.98
C GLY A 93 -12.42 -1.34 9.20
N LEU A 94 -13.44 -2.16 9.00
CA LEU A 94 -14.09 -2.91 10.08
C LEU A 94 -13.86 -4.42 9.94
N TYR A 95 -13.71 -5.07 11.08
CA TYR A 95 -13.62 -6.53 11.19
C TYR A 95 -14.68 -7.03 12.16
N ARG A 96 -15.35 -8.11 11.78
CA ARG A 96 -16.33 -8.80 12.62
C ARG A 96 -15.78 -10.16 13.02
N ARG A 97 -15.77 -10.43 14.32
CA ARG A 97 -15.43 -11.75 14.85
C ARG A 97 -16.69 -12.64 14.81
N ALA A 98 -16.61 -13.75 14.09
CA ALA A 98 -17.66 -14.77 14.03
C ALA A 98 -16.99 -16.15 14.02
N ASP A 99 -17.46 -17.08 14.86
CA ASP A 99 -17.01 -18.49 14.87
C ASP A 99 -15.48 -18.68 14.94
N ARG A 100 -14.84 -17.91 15.81
CA ARG A 100 -13.36 -17.85 16.01
C ARG A 100 -12.56 -17.24 14.85
N GLU A 101 -13.22 -16.88 13.76
CA GLU A 101 -12.60 -16.17 12.63
C GLU A 101 -12.85 -14.66 12.73
N SER A 102 -11.90 -13.87 12.23
CA SER A 102 -12.08 -12.44 12.00
C SER A 102 -12.33 -12.22 10.52
N LYS A 103 -13.52 -11.72 10.17
CA LYS A 103 -13.93 -11.46 8.78
C LYS A 103 -13.97 -9.96 8.54
N ARG A 104 -13.39 -9.50 7.43
CA ARG A 104 -13.47 -8.10 7.00
C ARG A 104 -14.92 -7.76 6.67
N VAL A 105 -15.38 -6.60 7.11
CA VAL A 105 -16.68 -6.03 6.74
C VAL A 105 -16.53 -5.29 5.42
N CYS A 106 -17.48 -5.46 4.51
CA CYS A 106 -17.44 -4.82 3.20
C CYS A 106 -17.47 -3.30 3.33
N ASP A 107 -16.69 -2.62 2.47
CA ASP A 107 -16.71 -1.17 2.37
C ASP A 107 -18.08 -0.75 1.81
N THR A 108 -18.70 0.25 2.41
CA THR A 108 -19.99 0.74 1.95
C THR A 108 -19.77 1.79 0.87
N LEU A 109 -19.98 1.40 -0.38
CA LEU A 109 -19.63 2.22 -1.54
C LEU A 109 -20.14 3.67 -1.46
N PRO A 110 -21.43 3.95 -1.12
CA PRO A 110 -21.93 5.32 -1.03
C PRO A 110 -21.17 6.19 -0.01
N GLU A 111 -20.78 5.63 1.13
CA GLU A 111 -20.05 6.34 2.17
C GLU A 111 -18.59 6.58 1.77
N TYR A 112 -17.94 5.64 1.08
CA TYR A 112 -16.57 5.84 0.58
C TYR A 112 -16.52 6.83 -0.60
N GLU A 113 -17.59 6.92 -1.41
CA GLU A 113 -17.75 7.99 -2.41
C GLU A 113 -17.86 9.36 -1.73
N ARG A 114 -18.69 9.47 -0.68
CA ARG A 114 -18.77 10.70 0.13
C ARG A 114 -17.45 11.05 0.80
N ALA A 115 -16.73 10.06 1.33
CA ALA A 115 -15.39 10.25 1.90
C ALA A 115 -14.41 10.81 0.87
N ALA A 116 -14.40 10.24 -0.35
CA ALA A 116 -13.56 10.72 -1.44
C ALA A 116 -13.87 12.18 -1.79
N GLN A 117 -15.14 12.57 -1.82
CA GLN A 117 -15.56 13.96 -2.04
C GLN A 117 -15.01 14.87 -0.95
N PHE A 118 -15.24 14.58 0.33
CA PHE A 118 -14.76 15.43 1.42
C PHE A 118 -13.23 15.54 1.48
N ILE A 119 -12.51 14.45 1.21
CA ILE A 119 -11.05 14.45 1.13
C ILE A 119 -10.55 15.38 0.00
N ASN A 120 -11.22 15.37 -1.15
CA ASN A 120 -10.88 16.23 -2.27
C ASN A 120 -11.17 17.70 -1.95
N ASP A 121 -12.34 18.01 -1.38
CA ASP A 121 -12.79 19.37 -1.10
C ASP A 121 -11.96 20.04 0.00
N SER A 122 -11.62 19.29 1.06
CA SER A 122 -10.81 19.77 2.18
C SER A 122 -9.31 19.82 1.89
N GLY A 123 -8.83 18.99 0.96
CA GLY A 123 -7.43 18.74 0.72
C GLY A 123 -6.72 18.04 1.87
N HIS A 124 -7.43 17.34 2.78
CA HIS A 124 -6.83 16.73 3.97
C HIS A 124 -5.65 15.80 3.67
N LEU A 125 -5.71 15.00 2.60
CA LEU A 125 -4.63 14.10 2.17
C LEU A 125 -3.70 14.73 1.13
N GLN A 126 -3.91 15.99 0.77
CA GLN A 126 -3.06 16.72 -0.17
C GLN A 126 -2.03 17.61 0.55
N ARG A 127 -2.17 17.75 1.87
CA ARG A 127 -1.30 18.58 2.71
C ARG A 127 -0.31 17.70 3.45
N GLY A 128 0.97 18.08 3.36
CA GLY A 128 2.03 17.38 4.07
C GLY A 128 2.40 16.04 3.46
N ARG A 129 3.06 15.21 4.26
CA ARG A 129 3.56 13.89 3.87
C ARG A 129 2.49 12.84 4.08
N LEU A 130 2.26 11.97 3.10
CA LEU A 130 1.43 10.78 3.31
C LEU A 130 2.13 9.78 4.22
N VAL A 131 1.32 9.12 5.02
CA VAL A 131 1.71 8.04 5.92
C VAL A 131 0.79 6.84 5.67
N GLU A 132 1.00 5.74 6.36
CA GLU A 132 0.38 4.43 6.07
C GLU A 132 -1.14 4.52 5.96
N TYR A 133 -1.81 5.13 6.95
CA TYR A 133 -3.27 5.25 6.92
C TYR A 133 -3.77 6.14 5.76
N GLY A 134 -2.98 7.12 5.31
CA GLY A 134 -3.32 7.96 4.17
C GLY A 134 -3.24 7.19 2.86
N LEU A 135 -2.18 6.39 2.70
CA LEU A 135 -1.97 5.52 1.53
C LEU A 135 -3.04 4.42 1.45
N GLU A 136 -3.34 3.77 2.57
CA GLU A 136 -4.39 2.76 2.69
C GLU A 136 -5.77 3.36 2.40
N LEU A 137 -6.10 4.53 2.96
CA LEU A 137 -7.38 5.17 2.70
C LEU A 137 -7.54 5.51 1.22
N ILE A 138 -6.51 6.08 0.58
CA ILE A 138 -6.54 6.38 -0.87
C ILE A 138 -6.77 5.11 -1.68
N ALA A 139 -6.12 3.99 -1.33
CA ALA A 139 -6.32 2.70 -1.98
C ALA A 139 -7.75 2.16 -1.87
N ARG A 140 -8.52 2.58 -0.85
CA ARG A 140 -9.91 2.16 -0.62
C ARG A 140 -10.94 3.01 -1.34
N LEU A 141 -10.58 4.21 -1.79
CA LEU A 141 -11.53 5.08 -2.47
C LEU A 141 -11.92 4.45 -3.82
N PRO A 142 -13.22 4.39 -4.17
CA PRO A 142 -13.66 3.75 -5.42
C PRO A 142 -13.24 4.53 -6.68
N SER A 143 -12.92 5.82 -6.54
CA SER A 143 -12.47 6.69 -7.63
C SER A 143 -11.62 7.84 -7.08
N PRO A 144 -10.37 7.56 -6.64
CA PRO A 144 -9.48 8.58 -6.14
C PRO A 144 -9.18 9.61 -7.24
N SER A 145 -9.04 10.88 -6.89
CA SER A 145 -8.82 11.95 -7.88
C SER A 145 -7.40 11.91 -8.47
N GLU A 146 -7.20 12.55 -9.63
CA GLU A 146 -5.86 12.74 -10.21
C GLU A 146 -4.90 13.45 -9.25
N ASN A 147 -5.42 14.36 -8.41
CA ASN A 147 -4.61 15.03 -7.40
C ASN A 147 -4.14 14.06 -6.32
N LEU A 148 -4.99 13.13 -5.86
CA LEU A 148 -4.56 12.09 -4.93
C LEU A 148 -3.52 11.17 -5.57
N ALA A 149 -3.69 10.78 -6.84
CA ALA A 149 -2.68 10.01 -7.56
C ALA A 149 -1.32 10.73 -7.62
N LYS A 150 -1.31 12.05 -7.88
CA LYS A 150 -0.09 12.87 -7.84
C LYS A 150 0.58 12.89 -6.47
N VAL A 151 -0.19 12.98 -5.39
CA VAL A 151 0.36 13.00 -4.02
C VAL A 151 0.94 11.62 -3.65
N VAL A 152 0.27 10.54 -4.03
CA VAL A 152 0.80 9.18 -3.87
C VAL A 152 2.09 9.01 -4.69
N ALA A 153 2.12 9.46 -5.94
CA ALA A 153 3.32 9.41 -6.78
C ALA A 153 4.49 10.22 -6.20
N ALA A 154 4.22 11.42 -5.65
CA ALA A 154 5.23 12.21 -4.96
C ALA A 154 5.83 11.50 -3.74
N SER A 155 5.06 10.63 -3.09
CA SER A 155 5.55 9.75 -2.03
C SER A 155 6.33 8.56 -2.60
N ALA A 156 5.80 7.89 -3.63
CA ALA A 156 6.37 6.69 -4.25
C ALA A 156 7.73 6.90 -4.95
N PHE A 157 7.92 8.08 -5.55
CA PHE A 157 9.13 8.48 -6.26
C PHE A 157 9.97 9.50 -5.49
N ASN A 158 9.74 9.63 -4.17
CA ASN A 158 10.58 10.52 -3.37
C ASN A 158 12.02 10.01 -3.31
N ASP A 159 12.98 10.88 -3.62
CA ASP A 159 14.41 10.55 -3.54
C ASP A 159 14.85 10.22 -2.11
N SER A 160 14.16 10.79 -1.11
CA SER A 160 14.42 10.55 0.31
C SER A 160 13.50 9.47 0.87
N VAL A 161 14.05 8.66 1.76
CA VAL A 161 13.31 7.71 2.62
C VAL A 161 12.10 8.40 3.26
N GLN A 162 10.94 7.77 3.16
CA GLN A 162 9.72 8.23 3.81
C GLN A 162 9.47 7.36 5.04
N GLN A 163 9.75 7.85 6.23
CA GLN A 163 9.66 7.04 7.44
C GLN A 163 8.21 6.68 7.80
N SER A 164 7.98 5.42 8.13
CA SER A 164 6.72 4.93 8.67
C SER A 164 6.43 5.56 10.04
N GLU A 165 5.18 5.96 10.29
CA GLU A 165 4.78 6.47 11.61
C GLU A 165 4.59 5.34 12.63
N ILE A 166 4.25 4.14 12.14
CA ILE A 166 3.99 2.97 13.00
C ILE A 166 5.31 2.25 13.32
N PHE A 167 6.22 2.18 12.35
CA PHE A 167 7.51 1.51 12.41
C PHE A 167 8.61 2.49 11.99
N PRO A 168 9.17 3.30 12.90
CA PRO A 168 10.09 4.39 12.55
C PRO A 168 11.36 3.96 11.81
N ASP A 169 11.69 2.67 11.85
CA ASP A 169 12.80 2.07 11.11
C ASP A 169 12.41 1.60 9.70
N ARG A 170 11.17 1.82 9.24
CA ARG A 170 10.68 1.39 7.93
C ARG A 170 10.49 2.54 6.95
N ASP A 171 10.78 2.28 5.68
CA ASP A 171 10.51 3.19 4.55
C ASP A 171 9.19 2.84 3.86
N ILE A 172 8.21 3.75 3.82
CA ILE A 172 6.86 3.54 3.25
C ILE A 172 6.78 3.71 1.74
N ARG A 173 7.86 4.12 1.07
CA ARG A 173 7.85 4.29 -0.40
C ARG A 173 7.38 3.04 -1.16
N PRO A 174 7.74 1.80 -0.78
CA PRO A 174 7.17 0.61 -1.40
C PRO A 174 5.64 0.54 -1.27
N LEU A 175 5.09 0.83 -0.09
CA LEU A 175 3.64 0.89 0.12
C LEU A 175 3.01 1.95 -0.79
N ALA A 176 3.63 3.13 -0.93
CA ALA A 176 3.15 4.16 -1.84
C ALA A 176 3.17 3.71 -3.30
N ARG A 177 4.17 2.92 -3.73
CA ARG A 177 4.22 2.35 -5.08
C ARG A 177 3.09 1.36 -5.33
N ALA A 178 2.85 0.46 -4.37
CA ALA A 178 1.74 -0.48 -4.44
C ALA A 178 0.38 0.25 -4.46
N THR A 179 0.20 1.27 -3.61
CA THR A 179 -0.99 2.14 -3.62
C THR A 179 -1.19 2.79 -4.97
N LEU A 180 -0.13 3.37 -5.57
CA LEU A 180 -0.21 4.02 -6.88
C LEU A 180 -0.63 3.05 -7.98
N ALA A 181 -0.01 1.86 -8.02
CA ALA A 181 -0.40 0.79 -8.95
C ALA A 181 -1.88 0.41 -8.77
N GLY A 182 -2.34 0.40 -7.52
CA GLY A 182 -3.74 0.19 -7.18
C GLY A 182 -4.75 1.18 -7.73
N LEU A 183 -4.30 2.38 -8.11
CA LEU A 183 -5.16 3.39 -8.72
C LEU A 183 -5.41 3.12 -10.23
N GLY A 184 -4.85 2.03 -10.77
CA GLY A 184 -5.05 1.56 -12.14
C GLY A 184 -4.59 2.59 -13.17
N LYS A 185 -5.49 3.02 -14.06
CA LYS A 185 -5.21 3.99 -15.14
C LYS A 185 -4.57 5.31 -14.65
N ARG A 186 -4.78 5.68 -13.39
CA ARG A 186 -4.16 6.90 -12.81
C ARG A 186 -2.65 6.76 -12.57
N ALA A 187 -2.13 5.53 -12.61
CA ALA A 187 -0.71 5.24 -12.58
C ALA A 187 -0.03 5.45 -13.95
N GLN A 188 -0.80 5.52 -15.05
CA GLN A 188 -0.26 5.60 -16.42
C GLN A 188 0.78 6.71 -16.64
N PRO A 189 0.62 7.95 -16.12
CA PRO A 189 1.63 9.00 -16.29
C PRO A 189 3.01 8.70 -15.67
N TYR A 190 3.07 7.69 -14.81
CA TYR A 190 4.28 7.29 -14.09
C TYR A 190 4.85 5.95 -14.58
N ALA A 191 4.25 5.35 -15.61
CA ALA A 191 4.59 4.01 -16.07
C ALA A 191 6.01 3.93 -16.63
N ASP A 192 6.44 4.90 -17.45
CA ASP A 192 7.79 4.97 -18.02
C ASP A 192 8.84 5.13 -16.92
N GLN A 193 8.62 6.06 -15.97
CA GLN A 193 9.53 6.26 -14.84
C GLN A 193 9.64 5.01 -13.96
N ALA A 194 8.52 4.31 -13.74
CA ALA A 194 8.52 3.07 -12.98
C ALA A 194 9.21 1.93 -13.73
N PHE A 195 9.05 1.85 -15.05
CA PHE A 195 9.67 0.83 -15.88
C PHE A 195 11.20 0.82 -15.75
N GLU A 196 11.82 1.99 -15.77
CA GLU A 196 13.27 2.16 -15.57
C GLU A 196 13.78 1.72 -14.18
N LEU A 197 12.87 1.54 -13.22
CA LEU A 197 13.17 1.17 -11.84
C LEU A 197 12.81 -0.28 -11.51
N ILE A 198 12.34 -1.07 -12.48
CA ILE A 198 11.99 -2.48 -12.26
C ILE A 198 13.24 -3.26 -11.81
N SER A 199 13.13 -3.88 -10.65
CA SER A 199 14.16 -4.76 -10.08
C SER A 199 13.50 -5.78 -9.16
N ILE A 200 14.09 -6.96 -9.03
CA ILE A 200 13.64 -8.01 -8.10
C ILE A 200 14.43 -8.03 -6.79
N GLU A 201 15.45 -7.20 -6.65
CA GLU A 201 16.34 -7.25 -5.49
C GLU A 201 15.71 -6.69 -4.21
N ASP A 202 14.73 -5.78 -4.34
CA ASP A 202 14.17 -5.03 -3.22
C ASP A 202 12.68 -4.65 -3.43
N SER A 203 12.01 -4.08 -2.40
CA SER A 203 10.56 -3.82 -2.44
C SER A 203 10.25 -2.60 -3.31
N MET A 204 11.25 -1.73 -3.48
CA MET A 204 11.15 -0.58 -4.36
C MET A 204 11.02 -1.04 -5.81
N GLY A 205 11.92 -1.91 -6.27
CA GLY A 205 11.93 -2.43 -7.63
C GLY A 205 10.68 -3.23 -7.99
N THR A 206 10.19 -4.07 -7.07
CA THR A 206 8.96 -4.84 -7.30
C THR A 206 7.73 -3.94 -7.27
N GLY A 207 7.69 -2.91 -6.41
CA GLY A 207 6.66 -1.88 -6.42
C GLY A 207 6.66 -1.05 -7.71
N ALA A 208 7.82 -0.80 -8.30
CA ALA A 208 7.94 -0.15 -9.60
C ALA A 208 7.37 -1.03 -10.73
N ALA A 209 7.60 -2.34 -10.69
CA ALA A 209 6.96 -3.27 -11.61
C ALA A 209 5.43 -3.21 -11.53
N GLN A 210 4.86 -3.11 -10.33
CA GLN A 210 3.42 -2.97 -10.15
C GLN A 210 2.88 -1.70 -10.82
N ILE A 211 3.55 -0.55 -10.65
CA ILE A 211 3.16 0.71 -11.30
C ILE A 211 3.28 0.59 -12.82
N ALA A 212 4.40 0.07 -13.33
CA ALA A 212 4.65 -0.03 -14.77
C ALA A 212 3.59 -0.90 -15.46
N VAL A 213 3.21 -2.02 -14.85
CA VAL A 213 2.15 -2.90 -15.38
C VAL A 213 0.77 -2.24 -15.23
N ALA A 214 0.43 -1.70 -14.06
CA ALA A 214 -0.87 -1.05 -13.83
C ALA A 214 -1.08 0.20 -14.72
N GLY A 215 0.01 0.89 -15.04
CA GLY A 215 0.06 2.02 -15.95
C GLY A 215 0.16 1.63 -17.44
N GLU A 216 0.05 0.34 -17.76
CA GLU A 216 0.00 -0.19 -19.13
C GLU A 216 1.28 0.09 -19.96
N HIS A 217 2.47 0.08 -19.35
CA HIS A 217 3.72 0.23 -20.10
C HIS A 217 3.92 -0.97 -21.05
N PRO A 218 4.22 -0.76 -22.36
CA PRO A 218 4.19 -1.83 -23.37
C PRO A 218 5.10 -3.03 -23.08
N MET A 219 6.25 -2.80 -22.45
CA MET A 219 7.26 -3.84 -22.17
C MET A 219 7.22 -4.37 -20.73
N ALA A 220 6.31 -3.87 -19.88
CA ALA A 220 6.35 -4.17 -18.45
C ALA A 220 6.06 -5.64 -18.15
N LEU A 221 5.04 -6.23 -18.77
CA LEU A 221 4.68 -7.64 -18.54
C LEU A 221 5.79 -8.61 -18.95
N GLU A 222 6.39 -8.42 -20.13
CA GLU A 222 7.54 -9.21 -20.60
C GLU A 222 8.74 -9.06 -19.66
N THR A 223 9.00 -7.84 -19.18
CA THR A 223 10.09 -7.58 -18.25
C THR A 223 9.86 -8.27 -16.90
N VAL A 224 8.64 -8.21 -16.35
CA VAL A 224 8.28 -8.91 -15.11
C VAL A 224 8.42 -10.41 -15.27
N GLU A 225 7.90 -10.98 -16.35
CA GLU A 225 8.04 -12.40 -16.65
C GLU A 225 9.51 -12.83 -16.67
N ARG A 226 10.33 -12.14 -17.46
CA ARG A 226 11.75 -12.44 -17.60
C ARG A 226 12.47 -12.35 -16.25
N VAL A 227 12.26 -11.28 -15.50
CA VAL A 227 12.91 -11.07 -14.20
C VAL A 227 12.51 -12.16 -13.17
N MET A 228 11.24 -12.57 -13.15
CA MET A 228 10.80 -13.68 -12.29
C MET A 228 11.43 -15.01 -12.72
N ALA A 229 11.44 -15.30 -14.02
CA ALA A 229 12.03 -16.52 -14.59
C ALA A 229 13.53 -16.60 -14.31
N ASP A 230 14.26 -15.52 -14.55
CA ASP A 230 15.70 -15.40 -14.28
C ASP A 230 15.99 -15.69 -12.80
N ARG A 231 15.21 -15.10 -11.87
CA ARG A 231 15.37 -15.33 -10.43
C ARG A 231 15.10 -16.78 -10.04
N LEU A 232 14.03 -17.39 -10.56
CA LEU A 232 13.71 -18.80 -10.29
C LEU A 232 14.75 -19.78 -10.87
N ALA A 233 15.40 -19.42 -11.98
CA ALA A 233 16.46 -20.22 -12.59
C ALA A 233 17.75 -20.25 -11.76
N THR A 234 17.99 -19.24 -10.90
CA THR A 234 19.11 -19.24 -9.96
C THR A 234 18.96 -20.27 -8.82
N LEU A 235 17.74 -20.80 -8.62
CA LEU A 235 17.42 -21.72 -7.55
C LEU A 235 17.29 -23.16 -8.08
N PRO A 236 17.89 -24.16 -7.39
CA PRO A 236 17.65 -25.56 -7.70
C PRO A 236 16.15 -25.90 -7.62
N ARG A 237 15.63 -26.66 -8.59
CA ARG A 237 14.20 -27.00 -8.68
C ARG A 237 13.69 -27.88 -7.53
N ASP A 238 14.58 -28.66 -6.93
CA ASP A 238 14.31 -29.58 -5.81
C ASP A 238 14.42 -28.92 -4.43
N ARG A 239 14.75 -27.62 -4.37
CA ARG A 239 14.91 -26.88 -3.12
C ARG A 239 13.76 -25.91 -2.86
N VAL A 240 13.48 -25.71 -1.58
CA VAL A 240 12.55 -24.69 -1.09
C VAL A 240 13.03 -23.30 -1.50
N VAL A 241 12.11 -22.44 -1.94
CA VAL A 241 12.39 -21.03 -2.24
C VAL A 241 12.58 -20.27 -0.92
N PRO A 242 13.74 -19.63 -0.69
CA PRO A 242 14.00 -18.82 0.51
C PRO A 242 12.98 -17.68 0.70
N ARG A 243 12.71 -17.31 1.95
CA ARG A 243 11.62 -16.35 2.29
C ARG A 243 11.81 -14.98 1.63
N ASP A 244 13.02 -14.46 1.63
CA ASP A 244 13.38 -13.19 0.99
C ASP A 244 13.09 -13.23 -0.52
N ILE A 245 13.52 -14.30 -1.19
CA ILE A 245 13.27 -14.49 -2.63
C ILE A 245 11.79 -14.67 -2.92
N ARG A 246 11.10 -15.49 -2.10
CA ARG A 246 9.66 -15.70 -2.18
C ARG A 246 8.91 -14.37 -2.11
N ASN A 247 9.26 -13.49 -1.16
CA ASN A 247 8.59 -12.20 -0.99
C ASN A 247 8.70 -11.34 -2.26
N ARG A 248 9.89 -11.28 -2.88
CA ARG A 248 10.09 -10.54 -4.14
C ARG A 248 9.30 -11.13 -5.29
N LEU A 249 9.29 -12.46 -5.41
CA LEU A 249 8.51 -13.15 -6.44
C LEU A 249 7.01 -12.95 -6.24
N TYR A 250 6.53 -12.90 -5.00
CA TYR A 250 5.12 -12.60 -4.71
C TYR A 250 4.77 -11.19 -5.14
N GLU A 251 5.58 -10.20 -4.80
CA GLU A 251 5.35 -8.81 -5.23
C GLU A 251 5.32 -8.66 -6.75
N MET A 252 6.18 -9.38 -7.48
CA MET A 252 6.16 -9.44 -8.94
C MET A 252 4.91 -10.16 -9.47
N ALA A 253 4.46 -11.22 -8.82
CA ALA A 253 3.21 -11.90 -9.18
C ALA A 253 1.99 -10.97 -9.05
N TYR A 254 2.00 -10.07 -8.05
CA TYR A 254 0.98 -9.02 -7.96
C TYR A 254 1.12 -7.96 -9.06
N ALA A 255 2.32 -7.68 -9.56
CA ALA A 255 2.49 -6.86 -10.76
C ALA A 255 1.77 -7.51 -11.97
N LEU A 256 1.93 -8.83 -12.17
CA LEU A 256 1.18 -9.56 -13.19
C LEU A 256 -0.34 -9.45 -12.98
N ALA A 257 -0.83 -9.52 -11.75
CA ALA A 257 -2.26 -9.35 -11.46
C ALA A 257 -2.82 -7.98 -11.86
N PHE A 258 -2.03 -6.91 -11.78
CA PHE A 258 -2.44 -5.60 -12.29
C PHE A 258 -2.59 -5.57 -13.81
N GLY A 259 -1.89 -6.44 -14.54
CA GLY A 259 -2.04 -6.58 -16.00
C GLY A 259 -3.33 -7.30 -16.43
N GLY A 260 -4.10 -7.84 -15.48
CA GLY A 260 -5.37 -8.50 -15.74
C GLY A 260 -5.24 -9.63 -16.76
N THR A 261 -6.12 -9.64 -17.76
CA THR A 261 -6.16 -10.71 -18.76
C THR A 261 -4.98 -10.69 -19.74
N GLN A 262 -4.31 -9.55 -19.92
CA GLN A 262 -3.10 -9.47 -20.76
C GLN A 262 -1.95 -10.28 -20.15
N ALA A 263 -1.89 -10.34 -18.81
CA ALA A 263 -0.87 -11.10 -18.11
C ALA A 263 -1.00 -12.63 -18.25
N LYS A 264 -2.09 -13.15 -18.83
CA LYS A 264 -2.30 -14.61 -19.05
C LYS A 264 -1.15 -15.27 -19.82
N GLN A 265 -0.52 -14.53 -20.75
CA GLN A 265 0.60 -15.04 -21.55
C GLN A 265 1.92 -15.04 -20.79
N HIS A 266 1.98 -14.37 -19.63
CA HIS A 266 3.19 -14.11 -18.86
C HIS A 266 3.22 -14.84 -17.51
N VAL A 267 2.28 -15.78 -17.27
CA VAL A 267 2.15 -16.49 -15.97
C VAL A 267 3.08 -17.68 -15.80
N ALA A 268 3.88 -18.05 -16.82
CA ALA A 268 4.78 -19.20 -16.77
C ALA A 268 5.69 -19.21 -15.51
N PRO A 269 6.39 -18.12 -15.14
CA PRO A 269 7.20 -18.11 -13.93
C PRO A 269 6.38 -18.18 -12.64
N LEU A 270 5.15 -17.65 -12.62
CA LEU A 270 4.26 -17.81 -11.47
C LEU A 270 3.86 -19.28 -11.29
N ARG A 271 3.54 -19.99 -12.38
CA ARG A 271 3.26 -21.44 -12.34
C ARG A 271 4.48 -22.25 -11.89
N ASP A 272 5.69 -21.90 -12.35
CA ASP A 272 6.93 -22.53 -11.85
C ASP A 272 7.08 -22.32 -10.34
N LEU A 273 6.91 -21.10 -9.84
CA LEU A 273 6.89 -20.85 -8.39
C LEU A 273 5.83 -21.69 -7.66
N MET A 274 4.62 -21.79 -8.22
CA MET A 274 3.52 -22.56 -7.63
C MET A 274 3.78 -24.07 -7.60
N SER A 275 4.67 -24.58 -8.47
CA SER A 275 5.10 -25.98 -8.45
C SER A 275 6.14 -26.31 -7.37
N ARG A 276 6.67 -25.29 -6.67
CA ARG A 276 7.74 -25.43 -5.67
C ARG A 276 7.18 -25.26 -4.25
N LYS A 277 7.99 -25.61 -3.25
CA LYS A 277 7.76 -25.21 -1.87
C LYS A 277 8.42 -23.86 -1.59
N VAL A 278 7.87 -23.11 -0.65
CA VAL A 278 8.39 -21.83 -0.19
C VAL A 278 8.61 -21.84 1.32
N GLN A 279 9.61 -21.08 1.77
CA GLN A 279 9.88 -20.88 3.18
C GLN A 279 8.83 -19.97 3.81
N SER A 280 8.35 -20.32 5.01
CA SER A 280 7.36 -19.56 5.78
C SER A 280 7.76 -19.49 7.25
N TRP A 281 7.54 -18.35 7.89
CA TRP A 281 7.76 -18.20 9.33
C TRP A 281 6.54 -18.70 10.10
N ALA A 282 6.72 -19.60 11.05
CA ALA A 282 5.63 -20.20 11.84
C ALA A 282 6.04 -20.35 13.31
N PRO A 283 5.96 -19.30 14.15
CA PRO A 283 6.24 -19.40 15.58
C PRO A 283 5.33 -20.42 16.27
N PRO A 284 5.85 -21.23 17.22
CA PRO A 284 7.23 -21.28 17.71
C PRO A 284 8.17 -22.18 16.87
N PHE A 285 7.68 -22.79 15.80
CA PHE A 285 8.36 -23.82 15.00
C PHE A 285 9.45 -23.29 14.06
N GLY A 286 9.62 -21.96 13.95
CA GLY A 286 10.66 -21.34 13.12
C GLY A 286 10.28 -21.31 11.63
N MET A 287 11.25 -21.56 10.76
CA MET A 287 11.03 -21.60 9.30
C MET A 287 10.55 -22.98 8.88
N ILE A 288 9.37 -23.04 8.25
CA ILE A 288 8.78 -24.26 7.69
C ILE A 288 8.65 -24.15 6.17
N GLU A 289 8.48 -25.29 5.50
CA GLU A 289 8.26 -25.36 4.06
C GLU A 289 6.77 -25.56 3.78
N LEU A 290 6.18 -24.67 2.99
CA LEU A 290 4.76 -24.74 2.62
C LEU A 290 4.58 -24.55 1.10
N PRO A 291 3.47 -25.03 0.52
CA PRO A 291 3.08 -24.59 -0.81
C PRO A 291 2.76 -23.08 -0.82
N PRO A 292 2.96 -22.37 -1.94
CA PRO A 292 2.69 -20.93 -2.05
C PRO A 292 1.18 -20.62 -2.20
N ARG A 293 0.38 -20.96 -1.19
CA ARG A 293 -1.08 -20.91 -1.22
C ARG A 293 -1.63 -19.49 -1.46
N ARG A 294 -0.95 -18.43 -0.98
CA ARG A 294 -1.39 -17.04 -1.23
C ARG A 294 -1.47 -16.71 -2.71
N MET A 295 -0.63 -17.35 -3.54
CA MET A 295 -0.58 -17.10 -4.97
C MET A 295 -1.75 -17.74 -5.74
N CYS A 296 -2.49 -18.69 -5.15
CA CYS A 296 -3.66 -19.29 -5.80
C CYS A 296 -4.67 -18.23 -6.26
N ARG A 297 -4.97 -17.24 -5.41
CA ARG A 297 -5.92 -16.16 -5.75
C ARG A 297 -5.36 -15.19 -6.80
N VAL A 298 -4.06 -14.96 -6.77
CA VAL A 298 -3.35 -14.12 -7.76
C VAL A 298 -3.40 -14.80 -9.12
N LEU A 299 -3.06 -16.09 -9.19
CA LEU A 299 -3.10 -16.86 -10.42
C LEU A 299 -4.52 -16.96 -10.98
N ALA A 300 -5.51 -17.34 -10.15
CA ALA A 300 -6.93 -17.37 -10.52
C ALA A 300 -7.42 -16.05 -11.11
N LYS A 301 -7.01 -14.92 -10.52
CA LYS A 301 -7.37 -13.58 -11.00
C LYS A 301 -6.78 -13.29 -12.38
N ILE A 302 -5.53 -13.69 -12.63
CA ILE A 302 -4.88 -13.48 -13.93
C ILE A 302 -5.50 -14.39 -15.00
N THR A 303 -5.68 -15.67 -14.68
CA THR A 303 -6.17 -16.68 -15.62
C THR A 303 -7.67 -16.61 -15.86
N ASP A 304 -8.42 -15.93 -14.99
CA ASP A 304 -9.89 -15.87 -14.96
C ASP A 304 -10.50 -17.27 -14.81
N VAL A 305 -9.93 -18.05 -13.89
CA VAL A 305 -10.34 -19.41 -13.54
C VAL A 305 -10.63 -19.47 -12.05
N PRO A 306 -11.70 -20.15 -11.59
CA PRO A 306 -11.95 -20.32 -10.16
C PRO A 306 -10.75 -20.92 -9.43
N VAL A 307 -10.50 -20.49 -8.19
CA VAL A 307 -9.36 -20.99 -7.37
C VAL A 307 -9.40 -22.51 -7.21
N THR A 308 -10.61 -23.10 -7.15
CA THR A 308 -10.84 -24.54 -7.05
C THR A 308 -10.47 -25.33 -8.30
N ASP A 309 -10.34 -24.65 -9.44
CA ASP A 309 -10.17 -25.26 -10.76
C ASP A 309 -8.73 -25.09 -11.27
N LEU A 310 -7.84 -24.54 -10.44
CA LEU A 310 -6.40 -24.47 -10.73
C LEU A 310 -5.76 -25.85 -10.64
N GLU A 311 -4.67 -26.09 -11.39
CA GLU A 311 -3.98 -27.40 -11.39
C GLU A 311 -3.23 -27.76 -10.09
N PHE A 312 -3.32 -26.92 -9.06
CA PHE A 312 -2.60 -27.09 -7.80
C PHE A 312 -3.59 -27.53 -6.70
N ASP A 313 -3.52 -28.80 -6.29
CA ASP A 313 -4.48 -29.41 -5.34
C ASP A 313 -4.65 -28.60 -4.03
N TYR A 314 -3.57 -28.00 -3.53
CA TYR A 314 -3.58 -27.19 -2.31
C TYR A 314 -4.37 -25.87 -2.44
N CYS A 315 -4.73 -25.45 -3.66
CA CYS A 315 -5.60 -24.29 -3.86
C CYS A 315 -7.05 -24.59 -3.48
N ALA A 316 -7.51 -25.83 -3.65
CA ALA A 316 -8.86 -26.28 -3.30
C ALA A 316 -8.98 -26.75 -1.83
N ASP A 317 -7.86 -27.13 -1.20
CA ASP A 317 -7.82 -27.63 0.17
C ASP A 317 -8.10 -26.52 1.19
N VAL A 318 -9.25 -26.56 1.86
CA VAL A 318 -9.63 -25.59 2.91
C VAL A 318 -8.70 -25.64 4.13
N ASP A 319 -8.12 -26.80 4.44
CA ASP A 319 -7.29 -27.05 5.62
C ASP A 319 -5.81 -26.73 5.39
N ALA A 320 -5.39 -26.48 4.14
CA ALA A 320 -4.01 -26.13 3.83
C ALA A 320 -3.55 -24.87 4.58
N THR A 321 -2.36 -24.88 5.16
CA THR A 321 -1.87 -23.69 5.88
C THR A 321 -1.44 -22.60 4.90
N TYR A 322 -1.81 -21.35 5.16
CA TYR A 322 -1.25 -20.20 4.45
C TYR A 322 0.15 -19.91 4.97
N GLU A 323 1.09 -19.73 4.05
CA GLU A 323 2.40 -19.19 4.37
C GLU A 323 2.27 -17.79 4.99
N GLN A 324 3.19 -17.44 5.90
CA GLN A 324 3.29 -16.13 6.56
C GLN A 324 4.24 -15.21 5.82
#